data_AF-A0A259SQ54-F1
#
_entry.id   AF-A0A259SQ54-F1
#
_cell.length_a   1.000
_cell.length_b   1.000
_cell.length_c   1.000
_cell.angle_alpha   90.00
_cell.angle_beta   90.00
_cell.angle_gamma   90.00
#
_symmetry.space_group_name_H-M   'P 1'
#
loop_
_entity.id
_entity.type
_entity.pdbx_description
1 polymer ?
#
loop_
_entity_poly.entity_id
_entity_poly.type
_entity_poly.pdbx_seq_one_letter_code
_entity_poly.pdbx_strand_id
1 'polypeptide(L)'
;MTLLVGLGVVLGSQSASAALSLPPPPSAAGFYSVPYSSTLYQFDDVYPWTLPAGVGTVWPASYETWQLYGFPAPRPAPTRYLKAPWSNTIFAVHEFVGAYGNGLVVHPLTFTEWQRAGYPTPEVTPRVPGAVYSGYSASPQIDVALPGEQHALTLSEWLASGSPAPKIVGWKPGAELVQYVSSAPDIFAVAADWSAHRLSYAEWVAWGFPGFRRTQVEGYYALA
;
A
#
# COMPACT_ATOMS: atom_id res chain seq x y z
N MET A 1 7.46 -94.78 19.83
CA MET A 1 8.43 -93.68 19.66
C MET A 1 7.65 -92.51 19.08
N THR A 2 7.19 -91.63 19.96
CA THR A 2 6.20 -90.58 19.68
C THR A 2 6.94 -89.27 19.45
N LEU A 3 6.75 -88.60 18.31
CA LEU A 3 7.31 -87.28 18.04
C LEU A 3 6.18 -86.25 17.99
N LEU A 4 6.23 -85.26 18.89
CA LEU A 4 5.35 -84.09 18.92
C LEU A 4 5.80 -83.07 17.85
N VAL A 5 4.83 -82.52 17.12
CA VAL A 5 4.99 -81.36 16.22
C VAL A 5 4.54 -80.10 16.99
N GLY A 6 5.46 -79.14 17.14
CA GLY A 6 5.18 -77.84 17.76
C GLY A 6 4.70 -76.81 16.73
N LEU A 7 3.52 -76.21 16.97
CA LEU A 7 3.03 -75.02 16.28
C LEU A 7 3.70 -73.77 16.88
N GLY A 8 4.45 -73.01 16.08
CA GLY A 8 4.91 -71.67 16.42
C GLY A 8 4.05 -70.62 15.72
N VAL A 9 3.24 -69.89 16.48
CA VAL A 9 2.52 -68.69 16.02
C VAL A 9 3.47 -67.49 16.13
N VAL A 10 3.80 -66.86 15.01
CA VAL A 10 4.52 -65.57 14.99
C VAL A 10 3.49 -64.45 14.96
N LEU A 11 3.35 -63.72 16.07
CA LEU A 11 2.59 -62.47 16.16
C LEU A 11 3.42 -61.34 15.54
N GLY A 12 3.05 -60.91 14.34
CA GLY A 12 3.59 -59.69 13.73
C GLY A 12 2.98 -58.45 14.38
N SER A 13 3.76 -57.76 15.21
CA SER A 13 3.42 -56.44 15.73
C SER A 13 3.60 -55.39 14.64
N GLN A 14 2.50 -54.90 14.05
CA GLN A 14 2.53 -53.72 13.19
C GLN A 14 2.68 -52.47 14.07
N SER A 15 3.84 -51.83 14.01
CA SER A 15 4.04 -50.50 14.57
C SER A 15 3.21 -49.51 13.73
N ALA A 16 2.07 -49.08 14.26
CA ALA A 16 1.35 -47.95 13.70
C ALA A 16 2.22 -46.70 13.88
N SER A 17 2.88 -46.25 12.82
CA SER A 17 3.43 -44.90 12.76
C SER A 17 2.25 -43.94 12.80
N ALA A 18 1.95 -43.41 13.99
CA ALA A 18 1.14 -42.22 14.11
C ALA A 18 1.91 -41.11 13.38
N ALA A 19 1.50 -40.81 12.15
CA ALA A 19 1.90 -39.59 11.49
C ALA A 19 1.47 -38.45 12.42
N LEU A 20 2.44 -37.77 13.04
CA LEU A 20 2.18 -36.52 13.71
C LEU A 20 1.57 -35.60 12.67
N SER A 21 0.26 -35.39 12.73
CA SER A 21 -0.36 -34.29 11.99
C SER A 21 0.29 -33.04 12.55
N LEU A 22 1.20 -32.44 11.78
CA LEU A 22 1.63 -31.07 12.04
C LEU A 22 0.35 -30.25 12.18
N PRO A 23 0.20 -29.43 13.23
CA PRO A 23 -0.92 -28.51 13.29
C PRO A 23 -0.95 -27.73 11.96
N PRO A 24 -2.14 -27.52 11.35
CA PRO A 24 -2.21 -26.67 10.19
C PRO A 24 -1.51 -25.34 10.53
N PRO A 25 -0.73 -24.74 9.60
CA PRO A 25 -0.19 -23.41 9.82
C PRO A 25 -1.35 -22.52 10.28
N PRO A 26 -1.15 -21.61 11.25
CA PRO A 26 -2.23 -20.81 11.82
C PRO A 26 -3.03 -20.21 10.66
N SER A 27 -4.28 -20.63 10.51
CA SER A 27 -5.13 -20.12 9.44
C SER A 27 -5.24 -18.62 9.65
N ALA A 28 -4.68 -17.87 8.68
CA ALA A 28 -4.65 -16.41 8.68
C ALA A 28 -6.07 -15.83 8.63
N ALA A 29 -7.05 -16.62 8.14
CA ALA A 29 -8.49 -16.35 8.16
C ALA A 29 -9.06 -16.12 9.56
N GLY A 30 -9.80 -15.03 9.71
CA GLY A 30 -10.48 -14.66 10.95
C GLY A 30 -10.59 -13.16 11.16
N PHE A 31 -11.02 -12.78 12.38
CA PHE A 31 -11.22 -11.39 12.76
C PHE A 31 -10.05 -10.91 13.62
N TYR A 32 -9.62 -9.68 13.36
CA TYR A 32 -8.54 -9.03 14.07
C TYR A 32 -8.99 -7.71 14.67
N SER A 33 -8.59 -7.45 15.91
CA SER A 33 -8.79 -6.17 16.58
C SER A 33 -7.53 -5.32 16.47
N VAL A 34 -7.72 -3.99 16.45
CA VAL A 34 -6.63 -3.02 16.45
C VAL A 34 -6.61 -2.23 17.75
N PRO A 35 -5.44 -1.80 18.25
CA PRO A 35 -5.33 -1.19 19.57
C PRO A 35 -5.92 0.23 19.68
N TYR A 36 -6.21 0.89 18.56
CA TYR A 36 -6.64 2.29 18.52
C TYR A 36 -8.12 2.49 18.13
N SER A 37 -8.84 1.43 17.76
CA SER A 37 -10.23 1.51 17.32
C SER A 37 -11.02 0.27 17.72
N SER A 38 -12.35 0.38 17.78
CA SER A 38 -13.25 -0.77 17.89
C SER A 38 -13.50 -1.46 16.54
N THR A 39 -12.95 -0.92 15.44
CA THR A 39 -13.00 -1.53 14.12
C THR A 39 -12.31 -2.89 14.16
N LEU A 40 -13.01 -3.92 13.69
CA LEU A 40 -12.42 -5.23 13.43
C LEU A 40 -12.00 -5.30 11.96
N TYR A 41 -10.92 -6.01 11.67
CA TYR A 41 -10.52 -6.38 10.32
C TYR A 41 -10.80 -7.85 10.10
N GLN A 42 -11.44 -8.18 8.98
CA GLN A 42 -11.57 -9.55 8.53
C GLN A 42 -10.43 -9.86 7.57
N PHE A 43 -9.71 -10.94 7.84
CA PHE A 43 -8.89 -11.62 6.85
C PHE A 43 -9.67 -12.83 6.36
N ASP A 44 -9.77 -12.97 5.05
CA ASP A 44 -10.45 -14.10 4.42
C ASP A 44 -9.56 -14.69 3.33
N ASP A 45 -9.33 -16.00 3.36
CA ASP A 45 -8.60 -16.75 2.34
C ASP A 45 -9.51 -17.35 1.26
N VAL A 46 -10.82 -17.09 1.32
CA VAL A 46 -11.84 -17.79 0.53
C VAL A 46 -12.20 -17.08 -0.80
N TYR A 47 -11.74 -15.86 -1.10
CA TYR A 47 -12.18 -15.15 -2.33
C TYR A 47 -11.15 -14.20 -3.00
N PRO A 48 -11.06 -14.15 -4.37
CA PRO A 48 -11.70 -14.99 -5.40
C PRO A 48 -10.72 -16.03 -6.01
N TRP A 49 -11.27 -17.02 -6.73
CA TRP A 49 -10.67 -18.02 -7.65
C TRP A 49 -9.60 -17.52 -8.64
N THR A 50 -9.25 -16.24 -8.60
CA THR A 50 -8.16 -15.61 -9.33
C THR A 50 -6.84 -15.56 -8.55
N LEU A 51 -6.86 -15.84 -7.24
CA LEU A 51 -5.66 -15.80 -6.40
C LEU A 51 -5.10 -17.21 -6.14
N PRO A 52 -3.77 -17.36 -6.04
CA PRO A 52 -3.16 -18.63 -5.63
C PRO A 52 -3.69 -19.09 -4.27
N ALA A 53 -3.80 -20.41 -4.08
CA ALA A 53 -4.21 -20.99 -2.81
C ALA A 53 -3.31 -20.50 -1.65
N GLY A 54 -3.92 -20.10 -0.53
CA GLY A 54 -3.22 -19.56 0.64
C GLY A 54 -3.00 -18.04 0.61
N VAL A 55 -3.63 -17.33 -0.35
CA VAL A 55 -3.62 -15.88 -0.43
C VAL A 55 -5.01 -15.32 -0.12
N GLY A 56 -5.11 -14.46 0.90
CA GLY A 56 -6.37 -13.85 1.34
C GLY A 56 -6.48 -12.35 1.09
N THR A 57 -7.59 -11.74 1.45
CA THR A 57 -7.79 -10.28 1.42
C THR A 57 -8.18 -9.76 2.81
N VAL A 58 -7.89 -8.48 3.06
CA VAL A 58 -8.15 -7.83 4.36
C VAL A 58 -9.07 -6.64 4.17
N TRP A 59 -10.13 -6.55 4.97
CA TRP A 59 -11.05 -5.41 4.95
C TRP A 59 -11.66 -5.14 6.32
N PRO A 60 -12.17 -3.92 6.60
CA PRO A 60 -12.93 -3.65 7.81
C PRO A 60 -14.17 -4.54 7.87
N ALA A 61 -14.31 -5.31 8.95
CA ALA A 61 -15.47 -6.15 9.21
C ALA A 61 -16.65 -5.30 9.68
N SER A 62 -17.84 -5.53 9.11
CA SER A 62 -19.08 -4.99 9.64
C SER A 62 -19.57 -5.82 10.84
N TYR A 63 -20.45 -5.23 11.65
CA TYR A 63 -21.07 -5.94 12.77
C TYR A 63 -21.90 -7.13 12.28
N GLU A 64 -22.64 -6.96 11.19
CA GLU A 64 -23.46 -8.00 10.57
C GLU A 64 -22.59 -9.17 10.12
N THR A 65 -21.44 -8.89 9.48
CA THR A 65 -20.49 -9.94 9.10
C THR A 65 -19.93 -10.64 10.34
N TRP A 66 -19.49 -9.92 11.37
CA TRP A 66 -18.98 -10.54 12.59
C TRP A 66 -20.04 -11.39 13.31
N GLN A 67 -21.31 -10.94 13.30
CA GLN A 67 -22.46 -11.69 13.82
C GLN A 67 -22.75 -12.95 13.00
N LEU A 68 -22.70 -12.88 11.67
CA LEU A 68 -22.91 -14.04 10.79
C LEU A 68 -21.90 -15.17 11.06
N TYR A 69 -20.69 -14.83 11.47
CA TYR A 69 -19.65 -15.78 11.86
C TYR A 69 -19.75 -16.24 13.32
N GLY A 70 -20.76 -15.79 14.07
CA GLY A 70 -21.01 -16.22 15.44
C GLY A 70 -20.19 -15.49 16.50
N PHE A 71 -19.80 -14.24 16.24
CA PHE A 71 -18.99 -13.42 17.15
C PHE A 71 -17.67 -14.08 17.59
N PRO A 72 -16.85 -14.59 16.66
CA PRO A 72 -15.56 -15.17 17.02
C PRO A 72 -14.71 -14.13 17.75
N ALA A 73 -14.01 -14.56 18.80
CA ALA A 73 -13.12 -13.71 19.57
C ALA A 73 -12.02 -13.12 18.65
N PRO A 74 -11.93 -11.78 18.50
CA PRO A 74 -10.93 -11.19 17.62
C PRO A 74 -9.50 -11.39 18.14
N ARG A 75 -8.57 -11.67 17.23
CA ARG A 75 -7.14 -11.74 17.54
C ARG A 75 -6.49 -10.35 17.45
N PRO A 76 -5.56 -9.96 18.32
CA PRO A 76 -4.84 -8.70 18.13
C PRO A 76 -4.06 -8.69 16.81
N ALA A 77 -4.20 -7.62 16.01
CA ALA A 77 -3.41 -7.43 14.80
C ALA A 77 -1.95 -7.06 15.15
N PRO A 78 -0.94 -7.68 14.51
CA PRO A 78 0.46 -7.24 14.65
C PRO A 78 0.60 -5.79 14.18
N THR A 79 0.87 -4.86 15.11
CA THR A 79 0.87 -3.42 14.83
C THR A 79 2.28 -2.82 14.99
N ARG A 80 2.72 -2.05 13.99
CA ARG A 80 3.88 -1.14 14.08
C ARG A 80 3.41 0.30 13.95
N TYR A 81 4.13 1.23 14.58
CA TYR A 81 3.83 2.66 14.49
C TYR A 81 4.96 3.34 13.74
N LEU A 82 4.65 3.94 12.60
CA LEU A 82 5.63 4.57 11.71
C LEU A 82 5.33 6.06 11.56
N LYS A 83 6.37 6.83 11.28
CA LYS A 83 6.26 8.25 10.96
C LYS A 83 7.27 8.61 9.87
N ALA A 84 6.86 9.36 8.86
CA ALA A 84 7.79 9.94 7.89
C ALA A 84 8.54 11.12 8.53
N PRO A 85 9.82 11.36 8.23
CA PRO A 85 10.64 12.39 8.89
C PRO A 85 10.09 13.82 8.72
N TRP A 86 9.32 14.07 7.66
CA TRP A 86 8.74 15.36 7.31
C TRP A 86 7.26 15.51 7.70
N SER A 87 6.56 14.41 7.96
CA SER A 87 5.14 14.45 8.35
C SER A 87 5.01 14.52 9.87
N ASN A 88 3.90 15.05 10.38
CA ASN A 88 3.52 14.89 11.80
C ASN A 88 2.53 13.76 12.06
N THR A 89 2.03 13.14 11.01
CA THR A 89 1.09 12.01 11.09
C THR A 89 1.81 10.75 11.54
N ILE A 90 1.22 10.04 12.50
CA ILE A 90 1.66 8.72 12.93
C ILE A 90 0.78 7.69 12.25
N PHE A 91 1.38 6.69 11.65
CA PHE A 91 0.69 5.61 10.95
C PHE A 91 0.74 4.33 11.77
N ALA A 92 -0.40 3.69 11.98
CA ALA A 92 -0.46 2.31 12.41
C ALA A 92 -0.38 1.41 11.17
N VAL A 93 0.58 0.49 11.17
CA VAL A 93 0.79 -0.49 10.11
C VAL A 93 0.53 -1.87 10.64
N HIS A 94 -0.44 -2.55 10.06
CA HIS A 94 -0.78 -3.93 10.38
C HIS A 94 -0.26 -4.86 9.30
N GLU A 95 0.40 -5.94 9.71
CA GLU A 95 0.91 -6.95 8.80
C GLU A 95 0.10 -8.24 8.91
N PHE A 96 -0.57 -8.60 7.81
CA PHE A 96 -1.35 -9.82 7.69
C PHE A 96 -0.64 -10.79 6.76
N VAL A 97 0.12 -11.72 7.34
CA VAL A 97 0.84 -12.74 6.58
C VAL A 97 -0.14 -13.56 5.74
N GLY A 98 0.15 -13.70 4.45
CA GLY A 98 -0.70 -14.42 3.49
C GLY A 98 -1.79 -13.56 2.84
N ALA A 99 -1.88 -12.25 3.11
CA ALA A 99 -2.78 -11.39 2.35
C ALA A 99 -2.20 -11.05 0.97
N TYR A 100 -3.08 -10.88 -0.03
CA TYR A 100 -2.76 -10.44 -1.37
C TYR A 100 -2.10 -9.06 -1.35
N GLY A 101 -1.13 -8.85 -2.24
CA GLY A 101 -0.27 -7.68 -2.20
C GLY A 101 0.82 -7.82 -1.13
N ASN A 102 1.13 -6.74 -0.42
CA ASN A 102 2.10 -6.78 0.69
C ASN A 102 1.47 -7.16 2.03
N GLY A 103 0.15 -7.38 2.08
CA GLY A 103 -0.59 -7.67 3.31
C GLY A 103 -0.51 -6.57 4.36
N LEU A 104 -0.19 -5.34 3.96
CA LEU A 104 -0.06 -4.21 4.86
C LEU A 104 -1.32 -3.35 4.83
N VAL A 105 -1.92 -3.14 6.01
CA VAL A 105 -2.94 -2.11 6.20
C VAL A 105 -2.30 -0.93 6.91
N VAL A 106 -2.32 0.23 6.28
CA VAL A 106 -1.74 1.47 6.80
C VAL A 106 -2.86 2.44 7.15
N HIS A 107 -2.92 2.87 8.40
CA HIS A 107 -3.95 3.77 8.93
C HIS A 107 -3.32 5.02 9.55
N PRO A 108 -3.62 6.23 9.07
CA PRO A 108 -3.20 7.46 9.73
C PRO A 108 -3.96 7.62 11.06
N LEU A 109 -3.24 7.76 12.16
CA LEU A 109 -3.83 7.94 13.48
C LEU A 109 -4.15 9.41 13.74
N THR A 110 -5.37 9.63 14.22
CA THR A 110 -5.72 10.86 14.94
C THR A 110 -5.06 10.88 16.32
N PHE A 111 -5.00 12.05 16.96
CA PHE A 111 -4.47 12.18 18.32
C PHE A 111 -5.21 11.27 19.32
N THR A 112 -6.54 11.20 19.25
CA THR A 112 -7.37 10.34 20.12
C THR A 112 -7.08 8.85 19.92
N GLU A 113 -6.87 8.42 18.68
CA GLU A 113 -6.51 7.03 18.36
C GLU A 113 -5.10 6.68 18.87
N TRP A 114 -4.14 7.60 18.71
CA TRP A 114 -2.79 7.43 19.25
C TRP A 114 -2.78 7.39 20.79
N GLN A 115 -3.60 8.23 21.43
CA GLN A 115 -3.84 8.17 22.88
C GLN A 115 -4.45 6.84 23.30
N ARG A 116 -5.47 6.34 22.58
CA ARG A 116 -6.11 5.05 22.89
C ARG A 116 -5.13 3.88 22.75
N ALA A 117 -4.22 3.96 21.79
CA ALA A 117 -3.12 3.00 21.64
C ALA A 117 -2.06 3.06 22.75
N GLY A 118 -2.13 4.05 23.66
CA GLY A 118 -1.19 4.19 24.77
C GLY A 118 0.06 5.01 24.44
N TYR A 119 -0.02 5.95 23.50
CA TYR A 119 1.11 6.81 23.08
C TYR A 119 2.38 6.04 22.68
N PRO A 120 2.29 5.02 21.81
CA PRO A 120 3.47 4.30 21.34
C PRO A 120 4.43 5.26 20.64
N THR A 121 5.74 5.13 20.93
CA THR A 121 6.78 5.88 20.24
C THR A 121 6.88 5.39 18.78
N PRO A 122 6.65 6.26 17.78
CA PRO A 122 6.73 5.84 16.38
C PRO A 122 8.18 5.66 15.93
N GLU A 123 8.41 4.67 15.09
CA GLU A 123 9.64 4.50 14.33
C GLU A 123 9.66 5.53 13.19
N VAL A 124 10.71 6.35 13.14
CA VAL A 124 10.92 7.27 12.02
C VAL A 124 11.51 6.48 10.86
N THR A 125 10.81 6.46 9.73
CA THR A 125 11.23 5.73 8.53
C THR A 125 11.27 6.66 7.33
N PRO A 126 12.28 6.54 6.44
CA PRO A 126 12.30 7.30 5.20
C PRO A 126 11.11 6.96 4.29
N ARG A 127 10.53 5.75 4.43
CA ARG A 127 9.44 5.30 3.57
C ARG A 127 8.36 4.58 4.36
N VAL A 128 7.20 5.24 4.43
CA VAL A 128 5.97 4.61 4.93
C VAL A 128 5.40 3.72 3.81
N PRO A 129 4.95 2.48 4.12
CA PRO A 129 4.31 1.63 3.12
C PRO A 129 3.11 2.32 2.46
N GLY A 130 2.94 2.14 1.15
CA GLY A 130 1.88 2.80 0.38
C GLY A 130 2.20 4.23 -0.06
N ALA A 131 3.35 4.79 0.31
CA ALA A 131 3.78 6.11 -0.18
C ALA A 131 3.99 6.12 -1.70
N VAL A 132 3.29 7.04 -2.37
CA VAL A 132 3.43 7.30 -3.81
C VAL A 132 4.07 8.66 -4.01
N TYR A 133 5.25 8.67 -4.62
CA TYR A 133 5.98 9.89 -4.98
C TYR A 133 5.70 10.20 -6.44
N SER A 134 5.19 11.40 -6.70
CA SER A 134 4.78 11.88 -8.00
C SER A 134 5.61 13.08 -8.39
N GLY A 135 6.11 13.10 -9.61
CA GLY A 135 6.80 14.22 -10.21
C GLY A 135 6.05 14.73 -11.43
N TYR A 136 6.43 15.90 -11.90
CA TYR A 136 5.79 16.55 -13.04
C TYR A 136 6.82 16.86 -14.12
N SER A 137 6.45 16.69 -15.40
CA SER A 137 7.38 16.71 -16.54
C SER A 137 8.21 18.00 -16.68
N ALA A 138 7.80 19.09 -16.03
CA ALA A 138 8.39 20.42 -16.15
C ALA A 138 8.59 21.16 -14.83
N SER A 139 8.44 20.44 -13.73
CA SER A 139 8.57 21.02 -12.40
C SER A 139 9.54 20.16 -11.60
N PRO A 140 10.51 20.78 -10.91
CA PRO A 140 11.34 20.06 -9.95
C PRO A 140 10.55 19.65 -8.69
N GLN A 141 9.28 20.04 -8.58
CA GLN A 141 8.42 19.69 -7.47
C GLN A 141 8.11 18.19 -7.46
N ILE A 142 8.23 17.60 -6.27
CA ILE A 142 7.86 16.22 -5.99
C ILE A 142 6.76 16.23 -4.95
N ASP A 143 5.63 15.63 -5.28
CA ASP A 143 4.52 15.46 -4.35
C ASP A 143 4.52 14.03 -3.82
N VAL A 144 4.17 13.85 -2.55
CA VAL A 144 3.98 12.55 -1.93
C VAL A 144 2.55 12.40 -1.47
N ALA A 145 1.96 11.26 -1.81
CA ALA A 145 0.68 10.82 -1.29
C ALA A 145 0.90 9.66 -0.32
N LEU A 146 0.49 9.88 0.93
CA LEU A 146 0.33 8.87 1.97
C LEU A 146 -1.16 8.62 2.19
N PRO A 147 -1.55 7.49 2.82
CA PRO A 147 -2.94 7.28 3.23
C PRO A 147 -3.43 8.45 4.10
N GLY A 148 -4.37 9.23 3.59
CA GLY A 148 -4.96 10.38 4.29
C GLY A 148 -4.14 11.68 4.29
N GLU A 149 -2.99 11.74 3.59
CA GLU A 149 -2.13 12.92 3.57
C GLU A 149 -1.48 13.12 2.19
N GLN A 150 -1.48 14.36 1.72
CA GLN A 150 -0.76 14.77 0.51
C GLN A 150 0.14 15.95 0.86
N HIS A 151 1.39 15.93 0.37
CA HIS A 151 2.37 16.95 0.68
C HIS A 151 3.29 17.22 -0.51
N ALA A 152 3.55 18.50 -0.78
CA ALA A 152 4.57 18.92 -1.74
C ALA A 152 5.93 18.97 -1.02
N LEU A 153 6.83 18.06 -1.36
CA LEU A 153 8.11 17.92 -0.69
C LEU A 153 9.06 19.06 -1.05
N THR A 154 9.68 19.63 -0.05
CA THR A 154 10.94 20.37 -0.21
C THR A 154 12.09 19.42 -0.51
N LEU A 155 13.19 19.95 -1.05
CA LEU A 155 14.39 19.16 -1.35
C LEU A 155 14.90 18.40 -0.11
N SER A 156 14.94 19.04 1.06
CA SER A 156 15.39 18.39 2.29
C SER A 156 14.47 17.26 2.74
N GLU A 157 13.15 17.40 2.56
CA GLU A 157 12.18 16.35 2.93
C GLU A 157 12.22 15.16 1.96
N TRP A 158 12.47 15.42 0.67
CA TRP A 158 12.69 14.36 -0.32
C TRP A 158 13.98 13.58 -0.03
N LEU A 159 15.08 14.28 0.30
CA LEU A 159 16.33 13.64 0.73
C LEU A 159 16.13 12.82 2.01
N ALA A 160 15.42 13.36 3.00
CA ALA A 160 15.08 12.64 4.24
C ALA A 160 14.20 11.41 3.98
N SER A 161 13.42 11.40 2.91
CA SER A 161 12.64 10.24 2.44
C SER A 161 13.48 9.19 1.72
N GLY A 162 14.80 9.36 1.62
CA GLY A 162 15.70 8.46 0.90
C GLY A 162 15.77 8.72 -0.60
N SER A 163 15.35 9.91 -1.06
CA SER A 163 15.41 10.32 -2.47
C SER A 163 14.72 9.35 -3.46
N PRO A 164 13.48 8.91 -3.19
CA PRO A 164 12.80 7.97 -4.07
C PRO A 164 12.59 8.59 -5.46
N ALA A 165 12.82 7.79 -6.51
CA ALA A 165 12.55 8.21 -7.88
C ALA A 165 11.03 8.47 -8.05
N PRO A 166 10.62 9.71 -8.36
CA PRO A 166 9.21 10.02 -8.51
C PRO A 166 8.66 9.40 -9.80
N LYS A 167 7.41 8.93 -9.74
CA LYS A 167 6.66 8.59 -10.95
C LYS A 167 6.21 9.88 -11.62
N ILE A 168 6.59 10.10 -12.86
CA ILE A 168 6.08 11.24 -13.63
C ILE A 168 4.60 10.97 -13.98
N VAL A 169 3.70 11.79 -13.45
CA VAL A 169 2.24 11.63 -13.62
C VAL A 169 1.63 12.62 -14.61
N GLY A 170 2.46 13.48 -15.21
CA GLY A 170 2.06 14.50 -16.18
C GLY A 170 2.44 15.89 -15.70
N TRP A 171 1.52 16.85 -15.79
CA TRP A 171 1.75 18.25 -15.45
C TRP A 171 1.14 18.66 -14.14
N LYS A 172 1.76 19.66 -13.52
CA LYS A 172 1.31 20.23 -12.25
C LYS A 172 -0.15 20.71 -12.38
N PRO A 173 -1.04 20.40 -11.41
CA PRO A 173 -2.39 20.93 -11.39
C PRO A 173 -2.38 22.46 -11.52
N GLY A 174 -3.20 22.98 -12.44
CA GLY A 174 -3.24 24.41 -12.77
C GLY A 174 -2.25 24.86 -13.86
N ALA A 175 -1.48 23.94 -14.44
CA ALA A 175 -0.70 24.26 -15.63
C ALA A 175 -1.61 24.58 -16.83
N GLU A 176 -1.30 25.65 -17.54
CA GLU A 176 -2.01 26.09 -18.73
C GLU A 176 -1.33 25.54 -19.98
N LEU A 177 -2.11 24.99 -20.92
CA LEU A 177 -1.59 24.60 -22.23
C LEU A 177 -1.63 25.78 -23.19
N VAL A 178 -0.47 26.16 -23.69
CA VAL A 178 -0.28 27.34 -24.55
C VAL A 178 0.46 26.95 -25.83
N GLN A 179 -0.03 27.41 -26.97
CA GLN A 179 0.70 27.39 -28.24
C GLN A 179 1.04 28.83 -28.62
N TYR A 180 2.34 29.14 -28.72
CA TYR A 180 2.77 30.44 -29.23
C TYR A 180 2.67 30.44 -30.75
N VAL A 181 2.22 31.55 -31.32
CA VAL A 181 2.09 31.71 -32.78
C VAL A 181 3.44 31.58 -33.48
N SER A 182 4.50 32.06 -32.84
CA SER A 182 5.89 32.00 -33.30
C SER A 182 6.51 30.60 -33.27
N SER A 183 6.07 29.75 -32.34
CA SER A 183 6.60 28.40 -32.14
C SER A 183 5.67 27.31 -32.68
N ALA A 184 4.64 27.67 -33.47
CA ALA A 184 3.77 26.68 -34.06
C ALA A 184 4.59 25.68 -34.90
N PRO A 185 4.39 24.35 -34.74
CA PRO A 185 3.24 23.70 -34.12
C PRO A 185 3.36 23.35 -32.62
N ASP A 186 4.39 23.81 -31.92
CA ASP A 186 4.70 23.36 -30.57
C ASP A 186 3.68 23.83 -29.52
N ILE A 187 3.33 22.91 -28.60
CA ILE A 187 2.46 23.17 -27.45
C ILE A 187 3.32 23.13 -26.20
N PHE A 188 3.09 24.05 -25.29
CA PHE A 188 3.77 24.15 -24.01
C PHE A 188 2.77 23.97 -22.88
N ALA A 189 3.15 23.27 -21.82
CA ALA A 189 2.45 23.39 -20.55
C ALA A 189 3.23 24.36 -19.66
N VAL A 190 2.52 25.35 -19.16
CA VAL A 190 3.05 26.47 -18.39
C VAL A 190 2.47 26.40 -16.99
N ALA A 191 3.31 26.17 -15.98
CA ALA A 191 2.87 26.14 -14.59
C ALA A 191 2.74 27.57 -14.02
N ALA A 192 2.09 27.69 -12.86
CA ALA A 192 1.86 28.98 -12.20
C ALA A 192 3.16 29.71 -11.75
N ASP A 193 4.26 28.97 -11.64
CA ASP A 193 5.61 29.50 -11.37
C ASP A 193 6.33 29.96 -12.65
N TRP A 194 5.63 30.01 -13.79
CA TRP A 194 6.15 30.38 -15.10
C TRP A 194 7.24 29.44 -15.64
N SER A 195 7.38 28.24 -15.08
CA SER A 195 8.09 27.15 -15.75
C SER A 195 7.29 26.66 -16.95
N ALA A 196 7.97 26.42 -18.07
CA ALA A 196 7.34 25.91 -19.28
C ALA A 196 8.12 24.70 -19.81
N HIS A 197 7.41 23.72 -20.34
CA HIS A 197 8.02 22.62 -21.10
C HIS A 197 7.22 22.37 -22.36
N ARG A 198 7.98 22.05 -23.41
CA ARG A 198 7.43 21.73 -24.72
C ARG A 198 6.90 20.32 -24.71
N LEU A 199 5.59 20.18 -24.82
CA LEU A 199 4.92 18.89 -24.94
C LEU A 199 5.37 18.18 -26.21
N SER A 200 5.85 16.96 -26.05
CA SER A 200 5.93 16.02 -27.15
C SER A 200 4.53 15.57 -27.57
N TYR A 201 4.41 15.10 -28.82
CA TYR A 201 3.15 14.53 -29.31
C TYR A 201 2.67 13.36 -28.44
N ALA A 202 3.59 12.49 -27.98
CA ALA A 202 3.26 11.36 -27.13
C ALA A 202 2.69 11.78 -25.76
N GLU A 203 3.24 12.84 -25.15
CA GLU A 203 2.70 13.39 -23.89
C GLU A 203 1.32 14.00 -24.08
N TRP A 204 1.10 14.72 -25.19
CA TRP A 204 -0.20 15.30 -25.51
C TRP A 204 -1.28 14.23 -25.80
N VAL A 205 -0.89 13.14 -26.48
CA VAL A 205 -1.74 11.96 -26.72
C VAL A 205 -2.08 11.24 -25.41
N ALA A 206 -1.09 11.03 -24.53
CA ALA A 206 -1.29 10.36 -23.24
C ALA A 206 -2.32 11.10 -22.35
N TRP A 207 -2.54 12.39 -22.63
CA TRP A 207 -3.49 13.24 -21.95
C TRP A 207 -4.87 13.34 -22.62
N GLY A 208 -5.07 12.65 -23.74
CA GLY A 208 -6.34 12.65 -24.47
C GLY A 208 -6.58 13.92 -25.27
N PHE A 209 -5.51 14.57 -25.77
CA PHE A 209 -5.59 15.79 -26.59
C PHE A 209 -6.32 16.96 -25.93
N PRO A 210 -5.92 17.36 -24.71
CA PRO A 210 -6.49 18.53 -24.07
C PRO A 210 -6.32 19.77 -24.94
N GLY A 211 -7.36 20.61 -24.96
CA GLY A 211 -7.33 21.89 -25.67
C GLY A 211 -6.27 22.82 -25.09
N PHE A 212 -5.72 23.68 -25.95
CA PHE A 212 -4.72 24.68 -25.58
C PHE A 212 -5.18 26.08 -26.03
N ARG A 213 -4.70 27.11 -25.33
CA ARG A 213 -4.88 28.50 -25.74
C ARG A 213 -3.78 28.89 -26.71
N ARG A 214 -4.13 29.60 -27.79
CA ARG A 214 -3.16 30.25 -28.67
C ARG A 214 -2.84 31.66 -28.17
N THR A 215 -1.57 32.05 -28.17
CA THR A 215 -1.14 33.39 -27.78
C THR A 215 -0.02 33.93 -28.67
N GLN A 216 0.01 35.25 -28.84
CA GLN A 216 1.11 35.96 -29.50
C GLN A 216 2.19 36.44 -28.50
N VAL A 217 1.87 36.44 -27.20
CA VAL A 217 2.79 36.91 -26.16
C VAL A 217 3.68 35.74 -25.75
N GLU A 218 4.91 35.72 -26.27
CA GLU A 218 5.98 34.94 -25.67
C GLU A 218 6.27 35.55 -24.30
N GLY A 219 5.80 34.88 -23.24
CA GLY A 219 6.37 35.12 -21.92
C GLY A 219 7.83 34.67 -21.94
N TYR A 220 8.70 35.39 -21.23
CA TYR A 220 10.05 34.90 -20.97
C TYR A 220 9.95 33.79 -19.92
N TYR A 221 9.66 32.56 -20.35
CA TYR A 221 9.59 31.40 -19.45
C TYR A 221 10.98 30.80 -19.28
N ALA A 222 11.28 30.33 -18.07
CA ALA A 222 12.40 29.43 -17.88
C ALA A 222 12.01 28.08 -18.49
N LEU A 223 12.68 27.68 -19.57
CA LEU A 223 12.55 26.33 -20.10
C LEU A 223 13.20 25.37 -19.09
N ALA A 224 12.38 24.45 -18.57
CA ALA A 224 12.83 23.38 -17.69
C ALA A 224 13.44 22.23 -18.49
#